data_AF-A0A7V2QJW7-F1
#
_entry.id   AF-A0A7V2QJW7-F1
#
_cell.length_a   1.000
_cell.length_b   1.000
_cell.length_c   1.000
_cell.angle_alpha   90.00
_cell.angle_beta   90.00
_cell.angle_gamma   90.00
#
_symmetry.space_group_name_H-M   'P 1'
#
loop_
_entity.id
_entity.type
_entity.pdbx_description
1 polymer ?
#
loop_
_entity_poly.entity_id
_entity_poly.type
_entity_poly.pdbx_seq_one_letter_code
_entity_poly.pdbx_strand_id
1 'polypeptide(L)'
;MVLVRIKKLAKIEVRGVVQGVGFRPFIYRLAYEHKLTGWVRNTSGSLEIEVEGDEAALKGFLTDLKSKTPPMAHIEKVETAFHSPLGYNNFEIRESRSQRGKYQLVSPDIATCRDCLGEILSPSDRRYRYPFTNCTNCGPRFTIIEDIPYDRPQTTMRSFRMCSKCQREYDDPLDRRFHAQPNACPKCGPSLELVDGDGNPTGGDDVITSASTLLKDGRILAVRGLGGFQLACDATNETVVNTLRCRKKRPAKPLAVMMTT
;
A
#
# COMPACT_ATOMS: atom_id res chain seq x y z
N MET A 1 1.69 -16.51 46.71
CA MET A 1 0.88 -17.15 45.65
C MET A 1 1.43 -16.75 44.30
N VAL A 2 2.13 -17.64 43.61
CA VAL A 2 2.46 -17.43 42.19
C VAL A 2 1.16 -17.68 41.42
N LEU A 3 0.54 -16.65 40.86
CA LEU A 3 -0.54 -16.84 39.90
C LEU A 3 0.05 -17.59 38.70
N VAL A 4 -0.20 -18.89 38.62
CA VAL A 4 0.08 -19.67 37.42
C VAL A 4 -0.88 -19.16 36.35
N ARG A 5 -0.42 -18.23 35.52
CA ARG A 5 -1.18 -17.73 34.38
C ARG A 5 -1.27 -18.87 33.37
N ILE A 6 -2.43 -19.49 33.27
CA ILE A 6 -2.69 -20.53 32.27
C ILE A 6 -2.64 -19.85 30.90
N LYS A 7 -1.60 -20.18 30.13
CA LYS A 7 -1.51 -19.74 28.74
C LYS A 7 -2.51 -20.51 27.90
N LYS A 8 -3.14 -19.82 26.95
CA LYS A 8 -3.98 -20.41 25.90
C LYS A 8 -3.44 -19.96 24.54
N LEU A 9 -3.69 -20.76 23.52
CA LEU A 9 -3.50 -20.41 22.12
C LEU A 9 -4.85 -20.00 21.55
N ALA A 10 -4.94 -18.83 20.89
CA ALA A 10 -6.06 -18.47 20.05
C ALA A 10 -5.64 -18.58 18.58
N LYS A 11 -6.34 -19.41 17.80
CA LYS A 11 -6.28 -19.45 16.34
C LYS A 11 -7.39 -18.58 15.80
N ILE A 12 -7.04 -17.56 15.02
CA ILE A 12 -7.97 -16.56 14.52
C ILE A 12 -7.88 -16.52 13.00
N GLU A 13 -9.03 -16.56 12.33
CA GLU A 13 -9.14 -16.29 10.90
C GLU A 13 -9.93 -15.00 10.69
N VAL A 14 -9.35 -14.08 9.92
CA VAL A 14 -9.97 -12.80 9.57
C VAL A 14 -10.24 -12.75 8.07
N ARG A 15 -11.47 -12.40 7.69
CA ARG A 15 -11.90 -12.21 6.29
C ARG A 15 -12.44 -10.81 6.04
N GLY A 16 -12.34 -10.37 4.79
CA GLY A 16 -12.70 -9.04 4.34
C GLY A 16 -11.54 -8.34 3.64
N VAL A 17 -11.57 -7.01 3.57
CA VAL A 17 -10.47 -6.20 3.03
C VAL A 17 -9.38 -6.07 4.10
N VAL A 18 -8.59 -7.13 4.28
CA VAL A 18 -7.54 -7.23 5.31
C VAL A 18 -6.14 -7.47 4.74
N GLN A 19 -6.02 -7.51 3.41
CA GLN A 19 -4.75 -7.60 2.70
C GLN A 19 -4.50 -6.31 1.91
N GLY A 20 -3.24 -5.88 1.82
CA GLY A 20 -2.90 -4.58 1.24
C GLY A 20 -3.08 -3.38 2.16
N VAL A 21 -3.62 -3.54 3.36
CA VAL A 21 -4.07 -2.42 4.20
C VAL A 21 -3.24 -2.23 5.48
N GLY A 22 -2.00 -2.71 5.49
CA GLY A 22 -1.13 -2.65 6.67
C GLY A 22 -1.55 -3.57 7.82
N PHE A 23 -2.40 -4.57 7.55
CA PHE A 23 -2.97 -5.42 8.60
C PHE A 23 -1.93 -6.30 9.32
N ARG A 24 -0.97 -6.90 8.61
CA ARG A 24 0.11 -7.70 9.23
C ARG A 24 0.96 -6.88 10.22
N PRO A 25 1.45 -5.67 9.86
CA PRO A 25 2.04 -4.71 10.82
C PRO A 25 1.14 -4.35 12.00
N PHE A 26 -0.15 -4.16 11.76
CA PHE A 26 -1.12 -3.88 12.82
C PHE A 26 -1.21 -5.04 13.81
N ILE A 27 -1.37 -6.28 13.33
CA ILE A 27 -1.40 -7.47 14.18
C ILE A 27 -0.10 -7.65 14.96
N TYR A 28 1.05 -7.47 14.32
CA TYR A 28 2.35 -7.54 14.99
C TYR A 28 2.44 -6.54 16.16
N ARG A 29 2.11 -5.26 15.91
CA ARG A 29 2.12 -4.23 16.96
C ARG A 29 1.13 -4.55 18.06
N LEU A 30 -0.07 -5.01 17.70
CA LEU A 30 -1.09 -5.36 18.67
C LEU A 30 -0.67 -6.54 19.55
N ALA A 31 -0.06 -7.58 18.97
CA ALA A 31 0.49 -8.69 19.74
C ALA A 31 1.58 -8.21 20.71
N TYR A 32 2.46 -7.31 20.27
CA TYR A 32 3.50 -6.73 21.11
C TYR A 32 2.93 -5.89 22.27
N GLU A 33 1.95 -5.03 22.01
CA GLU A 33 1.25 -4.22 23.04
C GLU A 33 0.62 -5.10 24.13
N HIS A 34 0.01 -6.21 23.73
CA HIS A 34 -0.60 -7.19 24.65
C HIS A 34 0.38 -8.23 25.20
N LYS A 35 1.68 -8.14 24.87
CA LYS A 35 2.74 -9.07 25.29
C LYS A 35 2.44 -10.53 24.91
N LEU A 36 1.87 -10.73 23.73
CA LEU A 36 1.53 -12.04 23.14
C LEU A 36 2.66 -12.54 22.23
N THR A 37 2.78 -13.85 22.12
CA THR A 37 3.69 -14.53 21.18
C THR A 37 2.89 -15.30 20.13
N GLY A 38 3.47 -15.63 18.98
CA GLY A 38 2.78 -16.32 17.90
C GLY A 38 3.13 -15.80 16.51
N TRP A 39 2.16 -15.72 15.61
CA TRP A 39 2.41 -15.29 14.25
C TRP A 39 1.17 -14.78 13.52
N VAL A 40 1.40 -14.07 12.41
CA VAL A 40 0.37 -13.68 11.43
C VAL A 40 0.81 -14.00 10.01
N ARG A 41 -0.13 -14.41 9.15
CA ARG A 41 0.14 -14.76 7.74
C ARG A 41 -1.05 -14.42 6.84
N ASN A 42 -0.77 -13.97 5.62
CA ASN A 42 -1.77 -13.90 4.56
C ASN A 42 -1.95 -15.27 3.88
N THR A 43 -3.19 -15.65 3.62
CA THR A 43 -3.52 -16.79 2.74
C THR A 43 -4.40 -16.33 1.58
N SER A 44 -4.68 -17.21 0.62
CA SER A 44 -5.58 -16.86 -0.49
C SER A 44 -7.04 -16.73 -0.03
N GLY A 45 -7.41 -17.18 1.18
CA GLY A 45 -8.80 -17.15 1.68
C GLY A 45 -9.04 -16.29 2.91
N SER A 46 -8.00 -15.98 3.69
CA SER A 46 -8.11 -15.26 4.96
C SER A 46 -6.77 -14.63 5.35
N LEU A 47 -6.77 -13.94 6.48
CA LEU A 47 -5.57 -13.67 7.26
C LEU A 47 -5.62 -14.57 8.50
N GLU A 48 -4.61 -15.41 8.66
CA GLU A 48 -4.49 -16.35 9.76
C GLU A 48 -3.59 -15.76 10.85
N ILE A 49 -4.02 -15.88 12.10
CA ILE A 49 -3.28 -15.44 13.27
C ILE A 49 -3.26 -16.58 14.29
N GLU A 50 -2.09 -16.82 14.87
CA GLU A 50 -1.97 -17.57 16.12
C GLU A 50 -1.36 -16.66 17.16
N VAL A 51 -2.01 -16.54 18.32
CA VAL A 51 -1.50 -15.77 19.47
C VAL A 51 -1.60 -16.59 20.75
N GLU A 52 -0.53 -16.57 21.52
CA GLU A 52 -0.41 -17.23 22.81
C GLU A 52 -0.18 -16.23 23.92
N GLY A 53 -0.90 -16.43 25.02
CA GLY A 53 -0.79 -15.58 26.20
C GLY A 53 -1.79 -15.98 27.27
N ASP A 54 -1.85 -15.17 28.31
CA ASP A 54 -2.88 -15.32 29.32
C ASP A 54 -4.25 -14.88 28.78
N GLU A 55 -5.31 -15.36 29.44
CA GLU A 55 -6.68 -15.14 28.98
C GLU A 55 -7.07 -13.65 28.93
N ALA A 56 -6.53 -12.83 29.83
CA ALA A 56 -6.78 -11.40 29.85
C ALA A 56 -6.16 -10.69 28.64
N ALA A 57 -4.90 -11.02 28.32
CA ALA A 57 -4.19 -10.49 27.16
C ALA A 57 -4.86 -10.92 25.83
N LEU A 58 -5.29 -12.18 25.72
CA LEU A 58 -6.02 -12.66 24.54
C LEU A 58 -7.35 -11.94 24.35
N LYS A 59 -8.10 -11.71 25.44
CA LYS A 59 -9.37 -10.97 25.40
C LYS A 59 -9.15 -9.50 25.01
N GLY A 60 -8.10 -8.88 25.54
CA GLY A 60 -7.69 -7.52 25.17
C GLY A 60 -7.34 -7.43 23.68
N PHE A 61 -6.50 -8.33 23.19
CA PHE A 61 -6.12 -8.43 21.79
C PHE A 61 -7.34 -8.59 20.86
N LEU A 62 -8.28 -9.49 21.17
CA LEU A 62 -9.47 -9.71 20.34
C LEU A 62 -10.42 -8.49 20.32
N THR A 63 -10.45 -7.73 21.42
CA THR A 63 -11.24 -6.49 21.51
C THR A 63 -10.61 -5.41 20.63
N ASP A 64 -9.31 -5.20 20.77
CA ASP A 64 -8.54 -4.21 20.02
C ASP A 64 -8.42 -4.55 18.54
N LEU A 65 -8.36 -5.84 18.19
CA LEU A 65 -8.39 -6.33 16.82
C LEU A 65 -9.60 -5.77 16.06
N LYS A 66 -10.74 -5.61 16.74
CA LYS A 66 -11.97 -5.06 16.17
C LYS A 66 -11.99 -3.54 16.26
N SER A 67 -11.68 -2.97 17.43
CA SER A 67 -11.86 -1.53 17.71
C SER A 67 -10.76 -0.64 17.14
N LYS A 68 -9.52 -1.14 16.99
CA LYS A 68 -8.35 -0.40 16.49
C LYS A 68 -7.98 -0.77 15.05
N THR A 69 -8.89 -1.41 14.33
CA THR A 69 -8.72 -1.82 12.93
C THR A 69 -8.16 -0.67 12.08
N PRO A 70 -7.15 -0.90 11.20
CA PRO A 70 -6.62 0.15 10.32
C PRO A 70 -7.73 0.82 9.49
N PRO A 71 -7.66 2.14 9.23
CA PRO A 71 -8.75 2.88 8.59
C PRO A 71 -9.21 2.34 7.23
N MET A 72 -8.28 1.72 6.50
CA MET A 72 -8.52 1.19 5.16
C MET A 72 -8.88 -0.30 5.16
N ALA A 73 -8.86 -0.93 6.34
CA ALA A 73 -9.23 -2.32 6.51
C ALA A 73 -10.73 -2.45 6.82
N HIS A 74 -11.37 -3.45 6.23
CA HIS A 74 -12.75 -3.78 6.52
C HIS A 74 -12.85 -5.26 6.89
N ILE A 75 -13.19 -5.54 8.14
CA ILE A 75 -13.35 -6.89 8.65
C ILE A 75 -14.82 -7.31 8.47
N GLU A 76 -15.06 -8.33 7.65
CA GLU A 76 -16.39 -8.92 7.46
C GLU A 76 -16.66 -10.03 8.47
N LYS A 77 -15.63 -10.83 8.76
CA LYS A 77 -15.75 -12.00 9.62
C LYS A 77 -14.48 -12.26 10.41
N VAL A 78 -14.65 -12.61 11.67
CA VAL A 78 -13.59 -13.10 12.55
C VAL A 78 -14.05 -14.42 13.15
N GLU A 79 -13.31 -15.49 12.90
CA GLU A 79 -13.49 -16.79 13.55
C GLU A 79 -12.35 -16.98 14.54
N THR A 80 -12.64 -17.56 15.71
CA THR A 80 -11.65 -17.74 16.77
C THR A 80 -11.88 -19.06 17.47
N ALA A 81 -10.81 -19.85 17.62
CA ALA A 81 -10.80 -21.10 18.35
C ALA A 81 -9.66 -21.10 19.38
N PHE A 82 -9.95 -21.59 20.59
CA PHE A 82 -8.96 -21.66 21.67
C PHE A 82 -8.43 -23.07 21.85
N HIS A 83 -7.13 -23.19 22.07
CA HIS A 83 -6.39 -24.43 22.20
C HIS A 83 -5.34 -24.36 23.32
N SER A 84 -4.74 -25.51 23.63
CA SER A 84 -3.53 -25.57 24.45
C SER A 84 -2.37 -24.80 23.79
N PRO A 85 -1.52 -24.13 24.58
CA PRO A 85 -0.36 -23.41 24.06
C PRO A 85 0.65 -24.38 23.42
N LEU A 86 1.28 -23.93 22.34
CA LEU A 86 2.37 -24.60 21.61
C LEU A 86 3.76 -24.12 22.07
N GLY A 87 3.85 -23.00 22.79
CA GLY A 87 5.09 -22.52 23.40
C GLY A 87 5.86 -21.54 22.51
N TYR A 88 5.18 -20.61 21.86
CA TYR A 88 5.85 -19.57 21.05
C TYR A 88 6.66 -18.60 21.93
N ASN A 89 7.87 -18.26 21.48
CA ASN A 89 8.80 -17.39 22.21
C ASN A 89 8.74 -15.92 21.76
N ASN A 90 8.34 -15.67 20.52
CA ASN A 90 8.25 -14.37 19.88
C ASN A 90 6.99 -14.28 19.02
N PHE A 91 6.69 -13.08 18.52
CA PHE A 91 5.64 -12.87 17.52
C PHE A 91 6.27 -12.55 16.15
N GLU A 92 5.79 -13.19 15.07
CA GLU A 92 6.40 -13.07 13.74
C GLU A 92 5.37 -12.85 12.62
N ILE A 93 5.76 -12.12 11.57
CA ILE A 93 5.00 -12.09 10.31
C ILE A 93 5.57 -13.18 9.40
N ARG A 94 4.79 -14.24 9.17
CA ARG A 94 5.21 -15.38 8.34
C ARG A 94 4.94 -15.16 6.85
N GLU A 95 5.70 -15.88 6.02
CA GLU A 95 5.49 -15.92 4.57
C GLU A 95 4.08 -16.36 4.21
N SER A 96 3.52 -15.72 3.18
CA SER A 96 2.16 -16.00 2.76
C SER A 96 2.00 -17.39 2.15
N ARG A 97 0.78 -17.95 2.27
CA ARG A 97 0.46 -19.29 1.77
C ARG A 97 -0.66 -19.25 0.74
N SER A 98 -0.34 -19.61 -0.50
CA SER A 98 -1.35 -19.77 -1.54
C SER A 98 -2.24 -21.00 -1.28
N GLN A 99 -3.54 -20.86 -1.52
CA GLN A 99 -4.53 -21.93 -1.38
C GLN A 99 -5.42 -21.98 -2.62
N ARG A 100 -5.44 -23.13 -3.30
CA ARG A 100 -6.21 -23.31 -4.55
C ARG A 100 -7.71 -23.17 -4.29
N GLY A 101 -8.41 -22.45 -5.17
CA GLY A 101 -9.87 -22.28 -5.11
C GLY A 101 -10.36 -21.37 -3.99
N LYS A 102 -9.47 -20.63 -3.32
CA LYS A 102 -9.82 -19.60 -2.33
C LYS A 102 -9.69 -18.21 -2.95
N TYR A 103 -10.46 -17.27 -2.42
CA TYR A 103 -10.41 -15.88 -2.81
C TYR A 103 -10.45 -14.97 -1.58
N GLN A 104 -9.93 -13.75 -1.73
CA GLN A 104 -9.95 -12.72 -0.71
C GLN A 104 -10.23 -11.37 -1.37
N LEU A 105 -10.92 -10.48 -0.66
CA LEU A 105 -11.17 -9.13 -1.15
C LEU A 105 -9.87 -8.32 -1.23
N VAL A 106 -9.73 -7.58 -2.33
CA VAL A 106 -8.58 -6.71 -2.59
C VAL A 106 -8.94 -5.27 -2.29
N SER A 107 -8.05 -4.57 -1.60
CA SER A 107 -8.22 -3.14 -1.30
C SER A 107 -8.18 -2.30 -2.58
N PRO A 108 -9.03 -1.26 -2.72
CA PRO A 108 -8.91 -0.29 -3.81
C PRO A 108 -7.60 0.50 -3.70
N ASP A 109 -7.23 1.21 -4.77
CA ASP A 109 -6.11 2.15 -4.72
C ASP A 109 -6.42 3.33 -3.81
N ILE A 110 -5.40 3.84 -3.12
CA ILE A 110 -5.55 4.84 -2.05
C ILE A 110 -4.68 6.04 -2.38
N ALA A 111 -5.26 7.24 -2.33
CA ALA A 111 -4.53 8.49 -2.52
C ALA A 111 -3.39 8.65 -1.49
N THR A 112 -2.33 9.35 -1.88
CA THR A 112 -1.15 9.60 -1.04
C THR A 112 -1.54 10.19 0.32
N CYS A 113 -1.09 9.58 1.42
CA CYS A 113 -1.37 10.10 2.76
C CYS A 113 -0.54 11.36 3.08
N ARG A 114 -0.96 12.12 4.10
CA ARG A 114 -0.26 13.34 4.55
C ARG A 114 1.21 13.09 4.90
N ASP A 115 1.52 11.95 5.52
CA ASP A 115 2.90 11.63 5.90
C ASP A 115 3.80 11.33 4.71
N CYS A 116 3.27 10.73 3.64
CA CYS A 116 4.01 10.54 2.39
C CYS A 116 4.14 11.85 1.62
N LEU A 117 3.10 12.68 1.63
CA LEU A 117 3.15 14.01 1.02
C LEU A 117 4.24 14.88 1.69
N GLY A 118 4.34 14.85 3.01
CA GLY A 118 5.39 15.54 3.76
C GLY A 118 6.81 15.12 3.36
N GLU A 119 7.05 13.83 3.12
CA GLU A 119 8.35 13.35 2.65
C GLU A 119 8.66 13.80 1.22
N ILE A 120 7.69 13.67 0.30
CA ILE A 120 7.88 14.06 -1.11
C ILE A 120 8.20 15.55 -1.23
N LEU A 121 7.67 16.37 -0.32
CA LEU A 121 7.88 17.81 -0.30
C LEU A 121 9.08 18.26 0.54
N SER A 122 9.73 17.36 1.29
CA SER A 122 10.84 17.69 2.18
C SER A 122 12.20 17.50 1.50
N PRO A 123 13.01 18.56 1.29
CA PRO A 123 14.33 18.46 0.64
C PRO A 123 15.34 17.59 1.37
N SER A 124 15.16 17.39 2.68
CA SER A 124 16.04 16.54 3.50
C SER A 124 15.66 15.06 3.42
N ASP A 125 14.47 14.72 2.89
CA ASP A 125 14.03 13.34 2.79
C ASP A 125 14.66 12.64 1.59
N ARG A 126 15.02 11.37 1.77
CA ARG A 126 15.57 10.52 0.71
C ARG A 126 14.60 10.25 -0.45
N ARG A 127 13.31 10.52 -0.24
CA ARG A 127 12.22 10.43 -1.22
C ARG A 127 11.74 11.81 -1.67
N TYR A 128 12.52 12.87 -1.44
CA TYR A 128 12.23 14.19 -1.96
C TYR A 128 11.92 14.12 -3.46
N ARG A 129 10.74 14.61 -3.85
CA ARG A 129 10.21 14.61 -5.23
C ARG A 129 10.09 13.23 -5.88
N TYR A 130 10.15 12.13 -5.12
CA TYR A 130 10.02 10.77 -5.67
C TYR A 130 8.54 10.45 -6.00
N PRO A 131 8.18 10.26 -7.29
CA PRO A 131 6.78 10.22 -7.73
C PRO A 131 5.97 9.00 -7.27
N PHE A 132 6.67 7.92 -6.89
CA PHE A 132 6.06 6.63 -6.55
C PHE A 132 6.11 6.33 -5.05
N THR A 133 6.29 7.36 -4.22
CA THR A 133 6.30 7.23 -2.76
C THR A 133 4.94 6.74 -2.24
N ASN A 134 4.97 5.70 -1.42
CA ASN A 134 3.81 5.18 -0.72
C ASN A 134 4.23 4.58 0.64
N CYS A 135 3.24 4.18 1.43
CA CYS A 135 3.40 3.44 2.69
C CYS A 135 2.31 2.36 2.81
N THR A 136 2.23 1.69 3.97
CA THR A 136 1.19 0.70 4.25
C THR A 136 -0.24 1.27 4.18
N ASN A 137 -0.40 2.57 4.44
CA ASN A 137 -1.70 3.26 4.50
C ASN A 137 -2.15 3.93 3.18
N CYS A 138 -1.29 4.01 2.16
CA CYS A 138 -1.63 4.67 0.90
C CYS A 138 -0.96 4.05 -0.34
N GLY A 139 -1.29 4.56 -1.52
CA GLY A 139 -0.71 4.16 -2.79
C GLY A 139 -1.49 3.07 -3.51
N PRO A 140 -0.93 2.54 -4.61
CA PRO A 140 -1.62 1.56 -5.44
C PRO A 140 -1.80 0.23 -4.72
N ARG A 141 -2.93 -0.43 -4.99
CA ARG A 141 -3.33 -1.75 -4.50
C ARG A 141 -3.89 -2.53 -5.67
N PHE A 142 -5.20 -2.47 -5.90
CA PHE A 142 -5.88 -3.19 -6.97
C PHE A 142 -5.17 -3.06 -8.32
N THR A 143 -4.71 -1.87 -8.70
CA THR A 143 -4.04 -1.64 -9.99
C THR A 143 -2.69 -2.34 -10.17
N ILE A 144 -2.05 -2.79 -9.09
CA ILE A 144 -0.72 -3.42 -9.14
C ILE A 144 -0.71 -4.87 -8.65
N ILE A 145 -1.81 -5.36 -8.08
CA ILE A 145 -1.92 -6.72 -7.58
C ILE A 145 -2.23 -7.64 -8.75
N GLU A 146 -1.39 -8.66 -8.93
CA GLU A 146 -1.56 -9.66 -9.99
C GLU A 146 -2.25 -10.92 -9.46
N ASP A 147 -1.99 -11.30 -8.20
CA ASP A 147 -2.64 -12.43 -7.54
C ASP A 147 -2.61 -12.30 -6.00
N ILE A 148 -3.27 -13.23 -5.31
CA ILE A 148 -3.31 -13.37 -3.86
C ILE A 148 -2.67 -14.69 -3.39
N PRO A 149 -2.00 -14.71 -2.23
CA PRO A 149 -2.02 -13.71 -1.17
C PRO A 149 -1.17 -12.47 -1.48
N TYR A 150 -1.59 -11.31 -0.97
CA TYR A 150 -0.90 -10.05 -1.22
C TYR A 150 0.52 -10.04 -0.64
N ASP A 151 1.50 -10.15 -1.53
CA ASP A 151 2.92 -9.93 -1.30
C ASP A 151 3.57 -9.37 -2.56
N ARG A 152 4.74 -8.73 -2.39
CA ARG A 152 5.48 -8.09 -3.48
C ARG A 152 5.66 -8.96 -4.73
N PRO A 153 5.98 -10.27 -4.64
CA PRO A 153 6.10 -11.14 -5.82
C PRO A 153 4.81 -11.30 -6.64
N GLN A 154 3.65 -11.12 -6.00
CA GLN A 154 2.32 -11.16 -6.61
C GLN A 154 1.82 -9.77 -7.01
N THR A 155 2.75 -8.84 -7.27
CA THR A 155 2.45 -7.49 -7.75
C THR A 155 3.38 -7.11 -8.88
N THR A 156 3.03 -6.06 -9.62
CA THR A 156 3.91 -5.45 -10.62
C THR A 156 5.23 -4.92 -10.03
N MET A 157 5.31 -4.77 -8.69
CA MET A 157 6.54 -4.38 -7.98
C MET A 157 7.57 -5.51 -7.87
N ARG A 158 7.24 -6.74 -8.28
CA ARG A 158 8.17 -7.90 -8.27
C ARG A 158 9.47 -7.65 -9.04
N SER A 159 9.40 -6.86 -10.11
CA SER A 159 10.55 -6.55 -10.96
C SER A 159 11.52 -5.54 -10.33
N PHE A 160 11.10 -4.86 -9.26
CA PHE A 160 11.87 -3.84 -8.57
C PHE A 160 12.43 -4.41 -7.26
N ARG A 161 13.69 -4.86 -7.25
CA ARG A 161 14.32 -5.38 -6.02
C ARG A 161 14.62 -4.24 -5.05
N MET A 162 14.14 -4.34 -3.81
CA MET A 162 14.40 -3.32 -2.79
C MET A 162 15.91 -3.15 -2.52
N CYS A 163 16.38 -1.90 -2.47
CA CYS A 163 17.72 -1.62 -1.98
C CYS A 163 17.83 -1.83 -0.47
N SER A 164 19.05 -1.89 0.07
CA SER A 164 19.30 -2.11 1.50
C SER A 164 18.57 -1.12 2.43
N LYS A 165 18.42 0.16 2.02
CA LYS A 165 17.67 1.15 2.81
C LYS A 165 16.17 0.83 2.85
N CYS A 166 15.56 0.53 1.70
CA CYS A 166 14.14 0.15 1.64
C CYS A 166 13.86 -1.19 2.34
N GLN A 167 14.80 -2.13 2.26
CA GLN A 167 14.70 -3.42 2.94
C GLN A 167 14.70 -3.24 4.46
N ARG A 168 15.60 -2.39 5.00
CA ARG A 168 15.59 -2.07 6.43
C ARG A 168 14.27 -1.49 6.91
N GLU A 169 13.70 -0.53 6.19
CA GLU A 169 12.38 0.02 6.55
C GLU A 169 11.26 -1.02 6.42
N TYR A 170 11.39 -1.98 5.50
CA TYR A 170 10.42 -3.05 5.33
C TYR A 170 10.47 -4.05 6.49
N ASP A 171 11.66 -4.30 7.04
CA ASP A 171 11.92 -5.26 8.12
C ASP A 171 11.80 -4.65 9.53
N ASP A 172 11.92 -3.32 9.67
CA ASP A 172 11.86 -2.62 10.96
C ASP A 172 10.41 -2.41 11.44
N PRO A 173 9.97 -3.05 12.55
CA PRO A 173 8.61 -2.89 13.08
C PRO A 173 8.24 -1.48 13.54
N LEU A 174 9.24 -0.63 13.79
CA LEU A 174 9.05 0.77 14.18
C LEU A 174 8.92 1.71 12.98
N ASP A 175 9.29 1.25 11.78
CA ASP A 175 9.14 2.04 10.57
C ASP A 175 7.69 1.97 10.04
N ARG A 176 7.18 3.11 9.56
CA ARG A 176 5.84 3.18 8.95
C ARG A 176 5.69 2.32 7.69
N ARG A 177 6.80 1.92 7.09
CA ARG A 177 6.90 1.07 5.90
C ARG A 177 7.17 -0.39 6.25
N PHE A 178 7.09 -0.77 7.51
CA PHE A 178 7.11 -2.16 7.93
C PHE A 178 6.12 -2.99 7.11
N HIS A 179 6.61 -4.00 6.39
CA HIS A 179 5.83 -4.81 5.43
C HIS A 179 5.03 -4.04 4.36
N ALA A 180 5.44 -2.82 3.98
CA ALA A 180 4.90 -2.13 2.82
C ALA A 180 5.36 -2.82 1.53
N GLN A 181 4.53 -3.71 0.98
CA GLN A 181 4.86 -4.48 -0.23
C GLN A 181 5.29 -3.62 -1.44
N PRO A 182 4.70 -2.43 -1.70
CA PRO A 182 5.13 -1.57 -2.80
C PRO A 182 6.20 -0.56 -2.39
N ASN A 183 6.92 -0.77 -1.28
CA ASN A 183 7.99 0.13 -0.84
C ASN A 183 9.08 0.25 -1.92
N ALA A 184 9.47 1.49 -2.20
CA ALA A 184 10.51 1.83 -3.14
C ALA A 184 11.08 3.23 -2.86
N CYS A 185 12.15 3.56 -3.58
CA CYS A 185 12.77 4.88 -3.59
C CYS A 185 13.46 5.12 -4.95
N PRO A 186 14.02 6.33 -5.21
CA PRO A 186 14.64 6.65 -6.50
C PRO A 186 15.72 5.66 -6.98
N LYS A 187 16.39 4.95 -6.04
CA LYS A 187 17.44 3.98 -6.35
C LYS A 187 16.91 2.63 -6.84
N CYS A 188 15.75 2.18 -6.37
CA CYS A 188 15.31 0.79 -6.54
C CYS A 188 13.87 0.64 -7.05
N GLY A 189 13.19 1.75 -7.28
CA GLY A 189 11.83 1.78 -7.78
C GLY A 189 11.73 2.21 -9.23
N PRO A 190 10.49 2.37 -9.72
CA PRO A 190 10.24 2.91 -11.04
C PRO A 190 10.72 4.35 -11.19
N SER A 191 11.02 4.73 -12.43
CA SER A 191 11.36 6.09 -12.86
C SER A 191 10.28 6.64 -13.80
N LEU A 192 10.27 7.95 -13.95
CA LEU A 192 9.47 8.61 -14.99
C LEU A 192 10.28 8.71 -16.28
N GLU A 193 9.56 8.76 -17.38
CA GLU A 193 10.09 9.06 -18.70
C GLU A 193 9.10 10.02 -19.39
N LEU A 194 9.64 10.98 -20.13
CA LEU A 194 8.86 11.87 -20.97
C LEU A 194 9.29 11.62 -22.41
N VAL A 195 8.30 11.41 -23.28
CA VAL A 195 8.51 11.09 -24.69
C VAL A 195 7.63 11.99 -25.56
N ASP A 196 8.06 12.22 -26.79
CA ASP A 196 7.27 12.90 -27.81
C ASP A 196 6.24 11.97 -28.49
N GLY A 197 5.58 12.47 -29.54
CA GLY A 197 4.58 11.71 -30.30
C GLY A 197 5.13 10.52 -31.07
N ASP A 198 6.44 10.49 -31.32
CA ASP A 198 7.15 9.40 -32.00
C ASP A 198 7.79 8.42 -31.01
N GLY A 199 7.67 8.69 -29.71
CA GLY A 199 8.22 7.88 -28.63
C GLY A 199 9.69 8.19 -28.32
N ASN A 200 10.26 9.27 -28.87
CA ASN A 200 11.63 9.66 -28.55
C ASN A 200 11.68 10.32 -27.16
N PRO A 201 12.67 10.00 -26.32
CA PRO A 201 12.86 10.67 -25.04
C PRO A 201 13.03 12.19 -25.22
N THR A 202 12.28 12.96 -24.44
CA THR A 202 12.34 14.42 -24.41
C THR A 202 12.30 14.94 -22.98
N GLY A 203 12.88 16.12 -22.74
CA GLY A 203 12.98 16.71 -21.41
C GLY A 203 14.38 16.58 -20.79
N GLY A 204 14.67 17.45 -19.82
CA GLY A 204 15.92 17.39 -19.05
C GLY A 204 15.86 16.38 -17.91
N ASP A 205 16.83 16.46 -16.98
CA ASP A 205 16.95 15.55 -15.83
C ASP A 205 15.69 15.49 -14.93
N ASP A 206 14.89 16.56 -14.93
CA ASP A 206 13.66 16.66 -14.18
C ASP A 206 12.43 16.60 -15.10
N VAL A 207 11.92 15.37 -15.26
CA VAL A 207 10.74 15.04 -16.06
C VAL A 207 9.51 15.83 -15.61
N ILE A 208 9.29 16.00 -14.31
CA ILE A 208 8.11 16.70 -13.78
C ILE A 208 8.17 18.19 -14.12
N THR A 209 9.33 18.81 -13.95
CA THR A 209 9.51 20.23 -14.32
C THR A 209 9.34 20.43 -15.83
N SER A 210 9.92 19.55 -16.64
CA SER A 210 9.81 19.59 -18.10
C SER A 210 8.34 19.43 -18.55
N ALA A 211 7.62 18.46 -17.99
CA ALA A 211 6.19 18.27 -18.24
C ALA A 211 5.34 19.48 -17.79
N SER A 212 5.69 20.10 -16.66
CA SER A 212 5.02 21.31 -16.16
C SER A 212 5.19 22.49 -17.13
N THR A 213 6.39 22.70 -17.65
CA THR A 213 6.66 23.74 -18.65
C THR A 213 5.87 23.49 -19.93
N LEU A 214 5.85 22.26 -20.45
CA LEU A 214 5.09 21.93 -21.65
C LEU A 214 3.58 22.20 -21.49
N LEU A 215 3.00 21.91 -20.32
CA LEU A 215 1.60 22.24 -20.04
C LEU A 215 1.36 23.76 -20.03
N LYS A 216 2.27 24.54 -19.43
CA LYS A 216 2.21 26.02 -19.44
C LYS A 216 2.35 26.60 -20.84
N ASP A 217 3.15 25.96 -21.69
CA ASP A 217 3.33 26.32 -23.10
C ASP A 217 2.14 25.89 -23.99
N GLY A 218 1.05 25.41 -23.39
CA GLY A 218 -0.17 25.02 -24.10
C GLY A 218 -0.08 23.68 -24.82
N ARG A 219 0.88 22.81 -24.47
CA ARG A 219 0.91 21.43 -24.98
C ARG A 219 -0.09 20.56 -24.23
N ILE A 220 -0.47 19.45 -24.88
CA ILE A 220 -1.32 18.41 -24.32
C ILE A 220 -0.44 17.20 -24.05
N LEU A 221 -0.43 16.70 -22.81
CA LEU A 221 0.36 15.54 -22.41
C LEU A 221 -0.51 14.34 -22.11
N ALA A 222 -0.05 13.14 -22.45
CA ALA A 222 -0.60 11.90 -21.94
C ALA A 222 0.14 11.52 -20.64
N VAL A 223 -0.55 11.54 -19.51
CA VAL A 223 0.01 11.23 -18.20
C VAL A 223 -0.45 9.84 -17.77
N ARG A 224 0.50 8.95 -17.47
CA ARG A 224 0.21 7.62 -16.94
C ARG A 224 -0.13 7.70 -15.45
N GLY A 225 -1.39 7.52 -15.11
CA GLY A 225 -1.85 7.29 -13.74
C GLY A 225 -1.90 5.80 -13.37
N LEU A 226 -2.48 5.49 -12.22
CA LEU A 226 -2.62 4.11 -11.74
C LEU A 226 -3.54 3.25 -12.62
N GLY A 227 -4.70 3.79 -13.01
CA GLY A 227 -5.70 3.09 -13.83
C GLY A 227 -5.52 3.25 -15.34
N GLY A 228 -4.38 3.76 -15.80
CA GLY A 228 -4.10 4.02 -17.21
C GLY A 228 -3.77 5.48 -17.52
N PHE A 229 -3.85 5.85 -18.80
CA PHE A 229 -3.46 7.19 -19.26
C PHE A 229 -4.61 8.19 -19.22
N GLN A 230 -4.31 9.42 -18.80
CA GLN A 230 -5.17 10.59 -18.98
C GLN A 230 -4.51 11.60 -19.91
N LEU A 231 -5.31 12.36 -20.65
CA LEU A 231 -4.83 13.52 -21.39
C LEU A 231 -4.99 14.76 -20.50
N ALA A 232 -3.89 15.47 -20.28
CA ALA A 232 -3.82 16.68 -19.46
C ALA A 232 -3.43 17.88 -20.33
N CYS A 233 -4.05 19.03 -20.05
CA CYS A 233 -3.71 20.32 -20.61
C CYS A 233 -4.06 21.42 -19.61
N ASP A 234 -3.59 22.65 -19.85
CA ASP A 234 -4.03 23.81 -19.07
C ASP A 234 -5.54 24.04 -19.27
N ALA A 235 -6.30 23.96 -18.19
CA ALA A 235 -7.75 24.15 -18.20
C ALA A 235 -8.18 25.62 -18.31
N THR A 236 -7.25 26.56 -18.08
CA THR A 236 -7.51 28.01 -18.19
C THR A 236 -7.29 28.53 -19.61
N ASN A 237 -6.66 27.74 -20.49
CA ASN A 237 -6.38 28.09 -21.88
C ASN A 237 -7.44 27.51 -22.83
N GLU A 238 -8.41 28.32 -23.23
CA GLU A 238 -9.54 27.91 -24.07
C GLU A 238 -9.10 27.31 -25.42
N THR A 239 -8.08 27.88 -26.05
CA THR A 239 -7.54 27.39 -27.34
C THR A 239 -7.02 25.95 -27.22
N VAL A 240 -6.32 25.65 -26.13
CA VAL A 240 -5.75 24.32 -25.87
C VAL A 240 -6.87 23.33 -25.53
N VAL A 241 -7.85 23.74 -24.73
CA VAL A 241 -9.03 22.91 -24.42
C VAL A 241 -9.80 22.55 -25.69
N ASN A 242 -10.03 23.52 -26.58
CA ASN A 242 -10.68 23.28 -27.87
C ASN A 242 -9.84 22.35 -28.77
N THR A 243 -8.52 22.53 -28.78
CA THR A 243 -7.60 21.62 -29.48
C THR A 243 -7.71 20.19 -28.96
N LEU A 244 -7.76 19.99 -27.64
CA LEU A 244 -7.96 18.68 -27.01
C LEU A 244 -9.30 18.06 -27.42
N ARG A 245 -10.39 18.84 -27.43
CA ARG A 245 -11.72 18.37 -27.84
C ARG A 245 -11.74 17.92 -29.30
N CYS A 246 -11.15 18.69 -30.19
CA CYS A 246 -11.05 18.36 -31.62
C CYS A 246 -10.26 17.07 -31.81
N ARG A 247 -9.06 16.96 -31.22
CA ARG A 247 -8.21 15.75 -31.33
C ARG A 247 -8.84 14.51 -30.74
N LYS A 248 -9.53 14.64 -29.59
CA LYS A 248 -10.21 13.52 -28.91
C LYS A 248 -11.60 13.22 -29.50
N LYS A 249 -12.07 13.99 -30.48
CA LYS A 249 -13.43 13.90 -31.05
C LYS A 249 -14.51 13.93 -29.96
N ARG A 250 -14.38 14.85 -28.99
CA ARG A 250 -15.25 14.97 -27.81
C ARG A 250 -15.82 16.40 -27.70
N PRO A 251 -16.86 16.75 -28.48
CA PRO A 251 -17.30 18.13 -28.63
C PRO A 251 -17.90 18.70 -27.33
N ALA A 252 -18.87 18.02 -26.72
CA ALA A 252 -19.66 18.61 -25.63
C ALA A 252 -19.45 17.98 -24.25
N LYS A 253 -19.11 16.69 -24.16
CA LYS A 253 -19.08 15.99 -22.87
C LYS A 253 -18.11 16.70 -21.89
N PRO A 254 -18.53 17.02 -20.65
CA PRO A 254 -17.72 17.73 -19.67
C PRO A 254 -16.34 17.10 -19.48
N LEU A 255 -15.33 17.94 -19.26
CA LEU A 255 -13.96 17.54 -18.94
C LEU A 255 -13.76 17.71 -17.44
N ALA A 256 -13.08 16.76 -16.81
CA ALA A 256 -12.67 16.88 -15.42
C ALA A 256 -11.51 17.87 -15.31
N VAL A 257 -11.48 18.64 -14.22
CA VAL A 257 -10.40 19.58 -13.90
C VAL A 257 -9.78 19.15 -12.58
N MET A 258 -8.45 19.10 -12.53
CA MET A 258 -7.69 18.87 -11.30
C MET A 258 -7.27 20.24 -10.75
N MET A 259 -7.54 20.48 -9.46
CA MET A 259 -7.20 21.72 -8.78
C MET A 259 -6.20 21.45 -7.67
N THR A 260 -5.40 22.46 -7.32
CA THR A 260 -4.55 22.41 -6.15
C THR A 260 -5.42 22.41 -4.90
N THR A 261 -5.16 21.49 -3.98
CA THR A 261 -5.80 21.41 -2.65
C THR A 261 -5.12 22.31 -1.64
#